data_AF-A0AAV9GG71-F1
#
_entry.id   AF-A0AAV9GG71-F1
#
_cell.length_a   1.000
_cell.length_b   1.000
_cell.length_c   1.000
_cell.angle_alpha   90.00
_cell.angle_beta   90.00
_cell.angle_gamma   90.00
#
_symmetry.space_group_name_H-M   'P 1'
#
loop_
_entity.id
_entity.type
_entity.pdbx_description
1 polymer ?
#
loop_
_entity_poly.entity_id
_entity_poly.type
_entity_poly.pdbx_seq_one_letter_code
_entity_poly.pdbx_strand_id
1 'polypeptide(L)' 'MAQNQFIPTEAFEHRYASTAVVREILEKQFGFKSKEIEIRASQGNGVQVRLPRKLKENERERVNEELDNSRPNA' A
#
# COMPACT_ATOMS: atom_id res chain seq x y z
N MET A 1 21.98 1.28 19.49
CA MET A 1 21.50 2.06 18.32
C MET A 1 20.08 1.61 18.04
N ALA A 2 19.07 2.38 18.47
CA ALA A 2 17.68 2.05 18.17
C ALA A 2 17.48 2.33 16.68
N GLN A 3 17.57 1.29 15.87
CA GLN A 3 17.23 1.37 14.46
C GLN A 3 15.76 1.76 14.41
N ASN A 4 15.46 2.92 13.80
CA ASN A 4 14.11 3.35 13.48
C ASN A 4 13.54 2.39 12.43
N GLN A 5 13.25 1.15 12.87
CA GLN A 5 12.77 0.07 12.03
C GLN A 5 11.46 0.55 11.44
N PHE A 6 11.44 0.67 10.13
CA PHE A 6 10.20 0.80 9.40
C PHE A 6 9.45 -0.50 9.62
N ILE A 7 8.43 -0.49 10.49
CA ILE A 7 7.56 -1.63 10.74
C ILE A 7 6.38 -1.46 9.78
N PRO A 8 6.34 -2.19 8.65
CA PRO A 8 5.20 -2.13 7.76
C PRO A 8 3.98 -2.66 8.47
N THR A 9 2.88 -1.94 8.32
CA THR A 9 1.58 -2.38 8.84
C THR A 9 1.00 -3.44 7.90
N GLU A 10 1.21 -3.25 6.59
CA GLU A 10 0.74 -4.10 5.50
C GLU A 10 1.86 -4.26 4.45
N ALA A 11 1.88 -5.40 3.76
CA ALA A 11 2.75 -5.64 2.62
C ALA A 11 1.89 -6.06 1.42
N PHE A 12 2.00 -5.31 0.33
CA PHE A 12 1.32 -5.58 -0.93
C PHE A 12 2.34 -6.07 -1.94
N GLU A 13 2.39 -7.38 -2.14
CA GLU A 13 3.24 -8.00 -3.16
C GLU A 13 2.44 -8.08 -4.46
N HIS A 14 2.44 -6.99 -5.24
CA HIS A 14 1.75 -6.94 -6.52
C HIS A 14 2.67 -6.45 -7.64
N ARG A 15 2.65 -7.17 -8.77
CA ARG A 15 3.51 -6.93 -9.94
C ARG A 15 3.38 -5.52 -10.55
N TYR A 16 2.30 -4.82 -10.23
CA TYR A 16 1.97 -3.46 -10.68
C TYR A 16 1.77 -2.47 -9.52
N ALA A 17 2.16 -2.83 -8.29
CA ALA A 17 2.07 -1.93 -7.13
C ALA A 17 3.11 -0.81 -7.25
N SER A 18 2.88 0.14 -8.14
CA SER A 18 3.57 1.43 -8.07
C SER A 18 3.12 2.12 -6.79
N THR A 19 4.09 2.66 -6.05
CA THR A 19 3.82 3.36 -4.78
C THR A 19 2.78 4.48 -4.94
N ALA A 20 2.78 5.15 -6.08
CA ALA A 20 1.80 6.18 -6.42
C ALA A 20 0.36 5.65 -6.50
N VAL A 21 0.15 4.50 -7.14
CA VAL A 21 -1.18 3.88 -7.29
C VAL A 21 -1.70 3.42 -5.94
N VAL A 22 -0.85 2.74 -5.17
CA VAL A 22 -1.20 2.26 -3.83
C VAL A 22 -1.56 3.44 -2.92
N ARG A 23 -0.80 4.53 -2.99
CA ARG A 23 -1.12 5.77 -2.26
C ARG A 23 -2.49 6.31 -2.66
N GLU A 24 -2.74 6.45 -3.95
CA GLU A 24 -3.99 7.00 -4.45
C GLU A 24 -5.21 6.17 -4.00
N ILE A 25 -5.12 4.84 -4.06
CA ILE A 25 -6.16 3.94 -3.58
C ILE A 25 -6.38 4.13 -2.08
N LEU A 26 -5.30 4.18 -1.28
CA LEU A 26 -5.40 4.38 0.16
C LEU A 26 -6.01 5.73 0.54
N GLU A 27 -5.70 6.79 -0.21
CA GLU A 27 -6.27 8.12 -0.01
C GLU A 27 -7.73 8.19 -0.44
N LYS A 28 -8.07 7.66 -1.63
CA LYS A 28 -9.43 7.74 -2.19
C LYS A 28 -10.41 6.77 -1.53
N GLN A 29 -10.03 5.52 -1.33
CA GLN A 29 -10.95 4.47 -0.83
C GLN A 29 -11.08 4.49 0.69
N PHE A 30 -10.00 4.84 1.41
CA PHE A 30 -9.96 4.74 2.87
C PHE A 30 -9.84 6.10 3.58
N GLY A 31 -9.66 7.19 2.82
CA GLY A 31 -9.52 8.52 3.39
C GLY A 31 -8.25 8.71 4.22
N PHE A 32 -7.26 7.82 4.08
CA PHE A 32 -5.98 8.00 4.75
C PHE A 32 -5.31 9.26 4.24
N LYS A 33 -4.67 10.03 5.13
CA LYS A 33 -3.93 11.21 4.69
C LYS A 33 -2.58 10.80 4.15
N SER A 34 -2.17 11.41 3.05
CA SER A 34 -0.81 11.36 2.50
C SER A 34 0.34 11.38 3.52
N LYS A 35 0.19 12.09 4.64
CA LYS A 35 1.20 12.22 5.70
C LYS A 35 1.24 11.05 6.69
N GLU A 36 0.19 10.24 6.71
CA GLU A 36 0.03 9.07 7.59
C GLU A 36 0.33 7.77 6.84
N ILE A 37 0.43 7.82 5.51
CA ILE A 37 0.78 6.72 4.64
C ILE A 37 2.28 6.81 4.34
N GLU A 38 3.05 5.81 4.77
CA GLU A 38 4.43 5.62 4.33
C GLU A 38 4.52 4.38 3.44
N ILE A 39 5.00 4.55 2.21
CA ILE A 39 5.13 3.46 1.24
C ILE A 39 6.60 3.31 0.89
N ARG A 40 7.09 2.07 0.91
CA ARG A 40 8.42 1.70 0.44
C ARG A 40 8.33 0.59 -0.58
N ALA A 41 9.18 0.63 -1.60
CA ALA A 41 9.37 -0.52 -2.46
C ALA A 41 10.04 -1.65 -1.67
N SER A 42 9.48 -2.85 -1.77
CA SER A 42 10.10 -4.09 -1.28
C SER A 42 11.13 -4.57 -2.29
N GLN A 43 12.16 -5.29 -1.82
CA GLN A 43 13.22 -5.83 -2.68
C GLN A 43 12.70 -6.86 -3.72
N GLY A 44 11.51 -7.43 -3.53
CA GLY A 44 10.84 -8.30 -4.49
C GLY A 44 9.52 -7.69 -4.96
N ASN A 45 9.51 -7.04 -6.13
CA ASN A 45 8.33 -6.62 -6.92
C ASN A 45 7.03 -6.33 -6.15
N GLY A 46 7.15 -5.61 -5.05
CA GLY A 46 6.07 -5.37 -4.11
C GLY A 46 6.32 -4.08 -3.34
N VAL A 47 5.35 -3.65 -2.57
CA VAL A 47 5.47 -2.47 -1.72
C VAL A 47 5.11 -2.82 -0.29
N GLN A 48 5.84 -2.20 0.63
CA GLN A 48 5.54 -2.23 2.04
C GLN A 48 4.88 -0.91 2.41
N VAL A 49 3.71 -0.99 3.04
CA VAL A 49 2.93 0.17 3.44
C VAL A 49 2.82 0.19 4.96
N ARG A 50 3.10 1.35 5.55
CA ARG A 50 2.81 1.64 6.93
C ARG A 50 1.65 2.62 6.98
N LEU A 51 0.62 2.21 7.70
CA LEU A 51 -0.63 2.92 7.93
C LEU A 51 -0.81 3.17 9.42
N PRO A 52 -1.59 4.20 9.81
CA PRO A 52 -1.88 4.49 11.23
C PRO A 52 -2.70 3.37 11.88
N ARG A 53 -3.40 2.54 11.09
CA ARG A 53 -4.11 1.33 11.52
C ARG A 53 -3.92 0.20 10.53
N LYS A 54 -4.04 -1.05 11.00
CA LYS A 54 -4.13 -2.22 10.11
C LYS A 54 -5.40 -2.16 9.27
N LEU A 55 -5.30 -2.64 8.04
CA LEU A 55 -6.47 -2.84 7.19
C LEU A 55 -7.22 -4.08 7.66
N LYS A 56 -8.54 -4.06 7.60
CA LYS A 56 -9.33 -5.28 7.72
C LYS A 56 -9.18 -6.14 6.46
N GLU A 57 -9.53 -7.41 6.55
CA GLU A 57 -9.47 -8.35 5.42
C GLU A 57 -10.20 -7.81 4.19
N ASN A 58 -11.47 -7.37 4.34
CA ASN A 58 -12.22 -6.74 3.26
C ASN A 58 -11.56 -5.47 2.69
N GLU A 59 -10.86 -4.69 3.52
CA GLU A 59 -10.17 -3.47 3.09
C GLU A 59 -8.94 -3.85 2.25
N ARG A 60 -8.19 -4.87 2.68
CA ARG A 60 -7.04 -5.41 1.95
C ARG A 60 -7.45 -6.02 0.62
N GLU A 61 -8.55 -6.77 0.58
CA GLU A 61 -9.12 -7.31 -0.66
C GLU A 61 -9.50 -6.19 -1.63
N ARG A 62 -10.18 -5.14 -1.15
CA ARG A 62 -10.52 -3.96 -1.95
C ARG A 62 -9.29 -3.27 -2.53
N VAL A 63 -8.22 -3.12 -1.74
CA VAL A 63 -6.95 -2.55 -2.24
C VAL A 63 -6.37 -3.41 -3.35
N ASN A 64 -6.36 -4.75 -3.18
CA ASN A 64 -5.85 -5.66 -4.19
C ASN A 64 -6.69 -5.65 -5.48
N GLU A 65 -8.03 -5.63 -5.36
CA GLU A 65 -8.94 -5.52 -6.50
C GLU A 65 -8.72 -4.21 -7.27
N GLU A 66 -8.57 -3.08 -6.55
CA GLU A 66 -8.30 -1.78 -7.17
C GLU A 66 -6.91 -1.74 -7.82
N LEU A 67 -5.90 -2.38 -7.21
CA LEU A 67 -4.57 -2.53 -7.81
C LEU A 67 -4.59 -3.38 -9.08
N ASP A 68 -5.48 -4.38 -9.17
CA ASP A 68 -5.67 -5.18 -10.38
C ASP A 68 -6.45 -4.41 -11.46
N ASN A 69 -7.49 -3.65 -11.07
CA ASN A 69 -8.25 -2.78 -11.98
C ASN A 69 -7.43 -1.57 -12.46
N SER A 70 -6.49 -1.09 -11.66
CA SER A 70 -5.59 0.02 -12.02
C SER A 70 -4.46 -0.41 -12.98
N ARG A 71 -4.48 -1.66 -13.47
CA ARG A 71 -3.67 -2.06 -14.63
C ARG A 71 -3.95 -1.07 -15.78
N PRO A 72 -2.93 -0.34 -16.27
CA PRO A 72 -3.10 0.38 -17.52
C PRO A 72 -3.46 -0.67 -18.57
N ASN A 73 -4.62 -0.49 -19.20
CA ASN A 73 -5.07 -1.30 -20.33
C ASN A 73 -3.91 -1.35 -21.33
N ALA A 74 -3.26 -2.51 -21.43
CA ALA A 74 -2.11 -2.72 -22.30
C ALA A 74 -2.53 -2.76 -23.77
#